data_AF-A0A7Y2EQ27-F1
#
_entry.id   AF-A0A7Y2EQ27-F1
#
_cell.length_a   1.000
_cell.length_b   1.000
_cell.length_c   1.000
_cell.angle_alpha   90.00
_cell.angle_beta   90.00
_cell.angle_gamma   90.00
#
_symmetry.space_group_name_H-M   'P 1'
#
loop_
_entity.id
_entity.type
_entity.pdbx_description
1 polymer ?
#
loop_
_entity_poly.entity_id
_entity_poly.type
_entity_poly.pdbx_seq_one_letter_code
_entity_poly.pdbx_strand_id
1 'polypeptide(L)'
;MGQPLLLERVERHLEEIYGEYADRGTLARRLLDLMRLEPDIAPAAHGVNHWSQRDALVITYGDSLLRAGEKPLHTLKRFLDDYTEGLLSGVHILPFYPWSSDDGFAVLDYSSVNEALGEWRDINAIASDYDLMADLVINHCSGRSLWFQNFLRDEEPGRGYFFTASPADDLSAVVRPRTSPLLRAVDTALGEQHVWCTFGHDQVDLDFRNPEVLCQFTSILRHYLDNGVRVIRLDAIAFLWKELGSTCLNLPQTHEVVRLLRTLVEHARADALLITETNIPNRENLSYFGNANEAHCVYNFSLPPLLVNTLVTGDCSHLKNWMMSMPPAQGGTCYFNFIASHDGIGLRPAEGLLSEEELQALIHTMQVFGGHVSYRALEDGRDKPYEINIALFDALR
;
A
#
# COMPACT_ATOMS: atom_id res chain seq x y z
N MET A 1 -20.32 -7.49 29.14
CA MET A 1 -20.15 -8.56 28.14
C MET A 1 -18.67 -8.69 27.88
N GLY A 2 -18.11 -9.91 27.89
CA GLY A 2 -16.70 -10.12 27.52
C GLY A 2 -16.47 -9.69 26.07
N GLN A 3 -15.23 -9.35 25.72
CA GLN A 3 -14.89 -9.12 24.31
C GLN A 3 -15.07 -10.44 23.54
N PRO A 4 -15.58 -10.39 22.28
CA PRO A 4 -15.77 -11.59 21.46
C PRO A 4 -14.44 -12.31 21.21
N LEU A 5 -14.50 -13.63 21.09
CA LEU A 5 -13.34 -14.46 20.77
C LEU A 5 -12.80 -14.14 19.36
N LEU A 6 -11.55 -14.51 19.08
CA LEU A 6 -10.93 -14.21 17.78
C LEU A 6 -11.74 -14.77 16.61
N LEU A 7 -12.22 -16.01 16.70
CA LEU A 7 -13.06 -16.61 15.64
C LEU A 7 -14.32 -15.79 15.36
N GLU A 8 -15.07 -15.41 16.40
CA GLU A 8 -16.30 -14.61 16.27
C GLU A 8 -16.02 -13.24 15.64
N ARG A 9 -14.88 -12.62 15.98
CA ARG A 9 -14.45 -11.36 15.37
C ARG A 9 -14.19 -11.51 13.89
N VAL A 10 -13.46 -12.56 13.49
CA VAL A 10 -13.15 -12.85 12.08
C VAL A 10 -14.44 -13.15 11.31
N GLU A 11 -15.36 -13.95 11.87
CA GLU A 11 -16.66 -14.22 11.24
C GLU A 11 -17.46 -12.94 10.99
N ARG A 12 -17.47 -12.00 11.94
CA ARG A 12 -18.13 -10.70 11.77
C ARG A 12 -17.47 -9.85 10.68
N HIS A 13 -16.13 -9.82 10.61
CA HIS A 13 -15.44 -9.12 9.53
C HIS A 13 -15.85 -9.70 8.16
N LEU A 14 -15.90 -11.03 8.04
CA LEU A 14 -16.30 -11.70 6.81
C LEU A 14 -17.78 -11.47 6.45
N GLU A 15 -18.65 -11.30 7.44
CA GLU A 15 -20.05 -10.90 7.23
C GLU A 15 -20.17 -9.51 6.61
N GLU A 16 -19.40 -8.55 7.11
CA GLU A 16 -19.38 -7.19 6.57
C GLU A 16 -18.75 -7.10 5.16
N ILE A 17 -17.73 -7.94 4.88
CA ILE A 17 -17.08 -7.97 3.56
C ILE A 17 -17.95 -8.69 2.51
N TYR A 18 -18.47 -9.87 2.84
CA TYR A 18 -19.08 -10.79 1.87
C TYR A 18 -20.60 -10.96 2.03
N GLY A 19 -21.24 -10.27 2.98
CA GLY A 19 -22.67 -10.41 3.26
C GLY A 19 -23.05 -11.83 3.67
N GLU A 20 -24.16 -12.35 3.12
CA GLU A 20 -24.66 -13.72 3.36
C GLU A 20 -23.84 -14.81 2.65
N TYR A 21 -22.51 -14.76 2.76
CA TYR A 21 -21.65 -15.83 2.27
C TYR A 21 -21.92 -17.13 3.05
N ALA A 22 -22.31 -18.18 2.33
CA ALA A 22 -22.85 -19.40 2.93
C ALA A 22 -21.86 -20.17 3.82
N ASP A 23 -20.55 -19.96 3.64
CA ASP A 23 -19.49 -20.74 4.31
C ASP A 23 -18.53 -19.88 5.17
N ARG A 24 -19.04 -18.80 5.78
CA ARG A 24 -18.22 -17.86 6.57
C ARG A 24 -17.42 -18.53 7.68
N GLY A 25 -18.02 -19.47 8.41
CA GLY A 25 -17.34 -20.14 9.53
C GLY A 25 -16.16 -21.00 9.08
N THR A 26 -16.26 -21.64 7.91
CA THR A 26 -15.14 -22.40 7.33
C THR A 26 -14.06 -21.47 6.81
N LEU A 27 -14.45 -20.38 6.13
CA LEU A 27 -13.50 -19.37 5.68
C LEU A 27 -12.74 -18.74 6.86
N ALA A 28 -13.46 -18.38 7.95
CA ALA A 28 -12.85 -17.83 9.15
C ALA A 28 -11.80 -18.77 9.74
N ARG A 29 -12.13 -20.06 9.93
CA ARG A 29 -11.18 -21.07 10.41
C ARG A 29 -9.99 -21.22 9.48
N ARG A 30 -10.20 -21.22 8.17
CA ARG A 30 -9.11 -21.29 7.19
C ARG A 30 -8.17 -20.09 7.28
N LEU A 31 -8.68 -18.87 7.49
CA LEU A 31 -7.84 -17.69 7.70
C LEU A 31 -7.01 -17.80 8.98
N LEU A 32 -7.61 -18.31 10.07
CA LEU A 32 -6.89 -18.56 11.31
C LEU A 32 -5.82 -19.65 11.13
N ASP A 33 -6.12 -20.73 10.43
CA ASP A 33 -5.17 -21.81 10.13
C ASP A 33 -3.97 -21.30 9.30
N LEU A 34 -4.25 -20.49 8.26
CA LEU A 34 -3.21 -19.85 7.45
C LEU A 34 -2.30 -18.96 8.28
N MET A 35 -2.86 -18.25 9.26
CA MET A 35 -2.10 -17.41 10.19
C MET A 35 -1.52 -18.18 11.38
N ARG A 36 -1.87 -19.46 11.55
CA ARG A 36 -1.51 -20.34 12.69
C ARG A 36 -1.99 -19.77 14.03
N LEU A 37 -3.25 -19.35 14.07
CA LEU A 37 -3.90 -18.73 15.22
C LEU A 37 -4.92 -19.66 15.85
N GLU A 38 -4.93 -19.74 17.17
CA GLU A 38 -5.98 -20.45 17.91
C GLU A 38 -7.27 -19.61 17.95
N PRO A 39 -8.46 -20.22 17.78
CA PRO A 39 -9.73 -19.50 17.66
C PRO A 39 -10.20 -18.81 18.96
N ASP A 40 -9.79 -19.34 20.10
CA ASP A 40 -10.26 -18.92 21.43
C ASP A 40 -9.30 -17.93 22.12
N ILE A 41 -8.40 -17.30 21.35
CA ILE A 41 -7.47 -16.30 21.88
C ILE A 41 -8.24 -15.02 22.21
N ALA A 42 -7.99 -14.49 23.41
CA ALA A 42 -8.52 -13.19 23.82
C ALA A 42 -7.88 -12.06 23.01
N PRO A 43 -8.59 -10.95 22.75
CA PRO A 43 -8.07 -9.84 21.97
C PRO A 43 -6.72 -9.33 22.48
N ALA A 44 -5.83 -8.99 21.54
CA ALA A 44 -4.63 -8.20 21.84
C ALA A 44 -5.01 -6.89 22.56
N ALA A 45 -4.10 -6.39 23.41
CA ALA A 45 -4.30 -5.15 24.12
C ALA A 45 -4.43 -3.99 23.12
N HIS A 46 -5.58 -3.30 23.16
CA HIS A 46 -5.84 -2.18 22.27
C HIS A 46 -5.07 -0.93 22.71
N GLY A 47 -4.68 -0.11 21.74
CA GLY A 47 -4.07 1.19 22.01
C GLY A 47 -2.62 1.15 22.52
N VAL A 48 -1.92 0.02 22.36
CA VAL A 48 -0.49 -0.08 22.70
C VAL A 48 0.34 0.46 21.54
N ASN A 49 1.22 1.41 21.85
CA ASN A 49 2.20 1.91 20.89
C ASN A 49 3.47 1.07 20.98
N HIS A 50 3.81 0.40 19.89
CA HIS A 50 5.09 -0.33 19.72
C HIS A 50 6.18 0.55 19.06
N TRP A 51 5.94 1.86 19.04
CA TRP A 51 6.81 2.88 18.45
C TRP A 51 6.79 4.13 19.34
N SER A 52 7.69 5.05 19.04
CA SER A 52 7.88 6.32 19.72
C SER A 52 8.38 7.37 18.72
N GLN A 53 8.49 8.61 19.19
CA GLN A 53 9.10 9.71 18.44
C GLN A 53 10.61 9.52 18.15
N ARG A 54 11.23 8.43 18.63
CA ARG A 54 12.63 8.09 18.35
C ARG A 54 12.78 7.17 17.15
N ASP A 55 11.69 6.59 16.66
CA ASP A 55 11.72 5.70 15.52
C ASP A 55 11.86 6.49 14.22
N ALA A 56 12.81 6.07 13.39
CA ALA A 56 13.13 6.69 12.12
C ALA A 56 13.46 5.60 11.10
N LEU A 57 12.77 5.64 9.96
CA LEU A 57 12.95 4.67 8.88
C LEU A 57 13.58 5.35 7.67
N VAL A 58 14.43 4.61 6.95
CA VAL A 58 14.84 4.96 5.59
C VAL A 58 14.04 4.14 4.59
N ILE A 59 13.61 4.76 3.49
CA ILE A 59 12.95 4.09 2.36
C ILE A 59 13.99 3.96 1.24
N THR A 60 14.16 2.76 0.69
CA THR A 60 15.18 2.49 -0.33
C THR A 60 14.80 1.30 -1.21
N TYR A 61 15.23 1.32 -2.47
CA TYR A 61 15.26 0.09 -3.28
C TYR A 61 16.42 -0.80 -2.84
N GLY A 62 16.23 -2.12 -2.93
CA GLY A 62 17.27 -3.09 -2.56
C GLY A 62 18.60 -2.92 -3.31
N ASP A 63 18.58 -2.23 -4.45
CA ASP A 63 19.70 -1.93 -5.35
C ASP A 63 20.01 -0.44 -5.49
N SER A 64 19.52 0.42 -4.59
CA SER A 64 19.91 1.84 -4.54
C SER A 64 21.42 2.02 -4.33
N LEU A 65 22.08 1.04 -3.71
CA LEU A 65 23.51 1.00 -3.48
C LEU A 65 24.09 -0.28 -4.08
N LEU A 66 25.10 -0.11 -4.94
CA LEU A 66 25.71 -1.21 -5.67
C LEU A 66 27.21 -1.31 -5.39
N ARG A 67 27.70 -2.54 -5.24
CA ARG A 67 29.12 -2.85 -5.20
C ARG A 67 29.43 -3.97 -6.17
N ALA A 68 30.48 -3.80 -6.96
CA ALA A 68 30.90 -4.78 -7.95
C ALA A 68 31.21 -6.14 -7.29
N GLY A 69 30.62 -7.23 -7.82
CA GLY A 69 30.84 -8.59 -7.35
C GLY A 69 30.03 -9.01 -6.13
N GLU A 70 29.05 -8.21 -5.71
CA GLU A 70 28.23 -8.47 -4.52
C GLU A 70 26.73 -8.33 -4.83
N LYS A 71 25.89 -9.12 -4.14
CA LYS A 71 24.44 -9.00 -4.25
C LYS A 71 23.97 -7.67 -3.64
N PRO A 72 23.02 -6.95 -4.25
CA PRO A 72 22.51 -5.68 -3.76
C PRO A 72 22.10 -5.68 -2.28
N LEU A 73 21.38 -6.70 -1.80
CA LEU A 73 20.95 -6.76 -0.40
C LEU A 73 22.11 -6.87 0.60
N HIS A 74 23.21 -7.54 0.23
CA HIS A 74 24.43 -7.54 1.07
C HIS A 74 25.07 -6.15 1.13
N THR A 75 25.08 -5.44 0.00
CA THR A 75 25.60 -4.07 -0.07
C THR A 75 24.76 -3.12 0.78
N LEU A 76 23.43 -3.25 0.71
CA LEU A 76 22.49 -2.48 1.51
C LEU A 76 22.69 -2.78 3.01
N LYS A 77 22.71 -4.04 3.42
CA LYS A 77 22.94 -4.43 4.83
C LYS A 77 24.20 -3.80 5.39
N ARG A 78 25.34 -3.94 4.67
CA ARG A 78 26.60 -3.33 5.11
C ARG A 78 26.48 -1.81 5.23
N PHE A 79 25.82 -1.14 4.28
CA PHE A 79 25.64 0.31 4.37
C PHE A 79 24.81 0.71 5.60
N LEU A 80 23.73 -0.03 5.88
CA LEU A 80 22.91 0.21 7.06
C LEU A 80 23.76 0.06 8.34
N ASP A 81 24.54 -1.01 8.43
CA ASP A 81 25.41 -1.29 9.58
C ASP A 81 26.48 -0.20 9.76
N ASP A 82 27.19 0.14 8.70
CA ASP A 82 28.34 1.06 8.75
C ASP A 82 27.93 2.52 8.99
N TYR A 83 26.74 2.93 8.53
CA TYR A 83 26.36 4.36 8.46
C TYR A 83 25.08 4.74 9.19
N THR A 84 24.23 3.78 9.55
CA THR A 84 22.90 4.09 10.10
C THR A 84 22.63 3.50 11.48
N GLU A 85 23.51 2.64 11.99
CA GLU A 85 23.42 2.08 13.34
C GLU A 85 23.28 3.19 14.39
N GLY A 86 22.24 3.08 15.23
CA GLY A 86 21.91 4.07 16.26
C GLY A 86 21.26 5.37 15.76
N LEU A 87 21.13 5.55 14.44
CA LEU A 87 20.45 6.70 13.82
C LEU A 87 19.05 6.32 13.30
N LEU A 88 18.91 5.14 12.71
CA LEU A 88 17.66 4.62 12.16
C LEU A 88 17.22 3.40 12.97
N SER A 89 15.92 3.28 13.21
CA SER A 89 15.33 2.08 13.83
C SER A 89 14.93 1.03 12.81
N GLY A 90 14.64 1.45 11.57
CA GLY A 90 14.13 0.56 10.55
C GLY A 90 14.46 0.95 9.12
N VAL A 91 14.11 0.05 8.21
CA VAL A 91 14.27 0.22 6.77
C VAL A 91 13.03 -0.29 6.06
N HIS A 92 12.50 0.53 5.16
CA HIS A 92 11.53 0.11 4.16
C HIS A 92 12.27 -0.23 2.88
N ILE A 93 12.34 -1.52 2.59
CA ILE A 93 12.85 -2.00 1.31
C ILE A 93 11.67 -2.04 0.36
N LEU A 94 11.68 -1.16 -0.65
CA LEU A 94 10.70 -1.13 -1.74
C LEU A 94 10.64 -2.49 -2.45
N PRO A 95 9.56 -2.81 -3.21
CA PRO A 95 9.20 -4.18 -3.52
C PRO A 95 10.37 -5.02 -4.06
N PHE A 96 10.83 -5.96 -3.23
CA PHE A 96 12.02 -6.78 -3.51
C PHE A 96 11.67 -8.13 -4.14
N TYR A 97 10.42 -8.33 -4.53
CA TYR A 97 9.91 -9.53 -5.21
C TYR A 97 10.30 -9.55 -6.69
N PRO A 98 10.25 -10.70 -7.39
CA PRO A 98 10.28 -10.69 -8.85
C PRO A 98 9.13 -9.84 -9.41
N TRP A 99 9.42 -8.96 -10.37
CA TRP A 99 8.48 -8.01 -10.95
C TRP A 99 8.70 -7.82 -12.46
N SER A 100 7.73 -7.24 -13.17
CA SER A 100 7.79 -7.03 -14.63
C SER A 100 7.86 -5.57 -15.10
N SER A 101 7.23 -4.65 -14.38
CA SER A 101 7.29 -3.20 -14.61
C SER A 101 7.11 -2.42 -13.30
N ASP A 102 7.12 -1.09 -13.41
CA ASP A 102 6.82 -0.15 -12.31
C ASP A 102 7.75 -0.34 -11.11
N ASP A 103 9.04 -0.55 -11.37
CA ASP A 103 10.14 -0.69 -10.41
C ASP A 103 9.86 -1.57 -9.17
N GLY A 104 9.02 -2.60 -9.32
CA GLY A 104 8.66 -3.48 -8.22
C GLY A 104 7.17 -3.71 -8.03
N PHE A 105 6.34 -2.77 -8.47
CA PHE A 105 4.90 -2.78 -8.15
C PHE A 105 4.07 -3.68 -9.07
N ALA A 106 4.57 -4.09 -10.24
CA ALA A 106 3.98 -5.19 -11.00
C ALA A 106 4.57 -6.56 -10.56
N VAL A 107 4.11 -7.06 -9.41
CA VAL A 107 4.64 -8.28 -8.76
C VAL A 107 4.32 -9.56 -9.55
N LEU A 108 5.32 -10.40 -9.79
CA LEU A 108 5.19 -11.71 -10.43
C LEU A 108 4.93 -12.83 -9.42
N ASP A 109 5.64 -12.79 -8.29
CA ASP A 109 5.61 -13.81 -7.24
C ASP A 109 5.91 -13.20 -5.87
N TYR A 110 4.92 -13.21 -4.98
CA TYR A 110 5.04 -12.68 -3.61
C TYR A 110 5.85 -13.60 -2.67
N SER A 111 6.09 -14.85 -3.06
CA SER A 111 6.72 -15.85 -2.18
C SER A 111 8.25 -15.86 -2.26
N SER A 112 8.84 -15.19 -3.25
CA SER A 112 10.28 -15.17 -3.50
C SER A 112 10.85 -13.75 -3.49
N VAL A 113 12.15 -13.66 -3.20
CA VAL A 113 12.94 -12.44 -3.40
C VAL A 113 13.48 -12.46 -4.82
N ASN A 114 13.53 -11.30 -5.47
CA ASN A 114 14.14 -11.15 -6.79
C ASN A 114 15.60 -11.60 -6.72
N GLU A 115 15.94 -12.64 -7.48
CA GLU A 115 17.29 -13.25 -7.46
C GLU A 115 18.38 -12.21 -7.82
N ALA A 116 18.05 -11.18 -8.60
CA ALA A 116 18.98 -10.10 -8.90
C ALA A 116 19.40 -9.32 -7.64
N LEU A 117 18.53 -9.21 -6.64
CA LEU A 117 18.75 -8.53 -5.38
C LEU A 117 19.42 -9.43 -4.32
N GLY A 118 18.97 -10.68 -4.22
CA GLY A 118 19.44 -11.64 -3.21
C GLY A 118 18.41 -12.75 -2.98
N GLU A 119 18.31 -13.22 -1.74
CA GLU A 119 17.34 -14.24 -1.31
C GLU A 119 16.75 -13.92 0.08
N TRP A 120 15.78 -14.71 0.54
CA TRP A 120 15.11 -14.46 1.83
C TRP A 120 16.07 -14.37 3.02
N ARG A 121 17.16 -15.14 3.02
CA ARG A 121 18.15 -15.08 4.11
C ARG A 121 18.78 -13.69 4.25
N ASP A 122 18.89 -12.95 3.15
CA ASP A 122 19.49 -11.62 3.12
C ASP A 122 18.49 -10.59 3.67
N ILE A 123 17.19 -10.76 3.34
CA ILE A 123 16.10 -10.00 3.95
C ILE A 123 16.01 -10.29 5.46
N ASN A 124 16.09 -11.56 5.86
CA ASN A 124 16.07 -11.95 7.28
C ASN A 124 17.26 -11.35 8.05
N ALA A 125 18.44 -11.28 7.42
CA ALA A 125 19.61 -10.66 8.02
C ALA A 125 19.45 -9.15 8.23
N ILE A 126 18.71 -8.45 7.37
CA ILE A 126 18.35 -7.05 7.61
C ILE A 126 17.29 -6.95 8.72
N ALA A 127 16.26 -7.81 8.67
CA ALA A 127 15.17 -7.81 9.63
C ALA A 127 15.57 -8.22 11.06
N SER A 128 16.72 -8.87 11.26
CA SER A 128 17.21 -9.19 12.60
C SER A 128 17.75 -7.98 13.35
N ASP A 129 18.23 -6.98 12.62
CA ASP A 129 18.95 -5.83 13.18
C ASP A 129 18.14 -4.53 13.06
N TYR A 130 17.18 -4.49 12.12
CA TYR A 130 16.34 -3.33 11.82
C TYR A 130 14.86 -3.70 11.75
N ASP A 131 14.00 -2.75 12.11
CA ASP A 131 12.57 -2.84 11.86
C ASP A 131 12.29 -2.82 10.34
N LEU A 132 12.13 -4.00 9.75
CA LEU A 132 11.88 -4.14 8.33
C LEU A 132 10.42 -3.80 7.99
N MET A 133 10.26 -2.84 7.06
CA MET A 133 9.03 -2.57 6.35
C MET A 133 9.08 -3.17 4.94
N ALA A 134 8.01 -3.85 4.53
CA ALA A 134 7.87 -4.41 3.18
C ALA A 134 6.51 -4.06 2.58
N ASP A 135 6.48 -3.91 1.25
CA ASP A 135 5.25 -3.72 0.49
C ASP A 135 4.46 -5.02 0.37
N LEU A 136 3.17 -4.93 0.64
CA LEU A 136 2.16 -5.88 0.21
C LEU A 136 1.35 -5.23 -0.91
N VAL A 137 1.75 -5.47 -2.15
CA VAL A 137 1.05 -5.02 -3.34
C VAL A 137 -0.22 -5.82 -3.53
N ILE A 138 -1.27 -5.39 -2.82
CA ILE A 138 -2.47 -6.19 -2.57
C ILE A 138 -3.56 -5.98 -3.62
N ASN A 139 -3.61 -4.81 -4.24
CA ASN A 139 -4.67 -4.48 -5.19
C ASN A 139 -4.56 -5.21 -6.53
N HIS A 140 -3.32 -5.43 -6.99
CA HIS A 140 -3.03 -5.90 -8.34
C HIS A 140 -1.77 -6.75 -8.35
N CYS A 141 -1.57 -7.52 -9.42
CA CYS A 141 -0.31 -8.19 -9.69
C CYS A 141 0.03 -8.08 -11.19
N SER A 142 1.22 -8.55 -11.56
CA SER A 142 1.68 -8.52 -12.95
C SER A 142 0.76 -9.33 -13.86
N GLY A 143 0.49 -8.81 -15.07
CA GLY A 143 -0.10 -9.54 -16.19
C GLY A 143 0.79 -10.68 -16.72
N ARG A 144 1.97 -10.88 -16.14
CA ARG A 144 2.89 -12.00 -16.40
C ARG A 144 3.00 -12.96 -15.21
N SER A 145 2.27 -12.70 -14.11
CA SER A 145 2.23 -13.57 -12.94
C SER A 145 1.66 -14.95 -13.26
N LEU A 146 2.02 -15.97 -12.47
CA LEU A 146 1.47 -17.31 -12.63
C LEU A 146 -0.05 -17.32 -12.45
N TRP A 147 -0.59 -16.54 -11.52
CA TRP A 147 -2.03 -16.40 -11.33
C TRP A 147 -2.71 -15.86 -12.58
N PHE A 148 -2.15 -14.85 -13.24
CA PHE A 148 -2.73 -14.31 -14.47
C PHE A 148 -2.65 -15.31 -15.63
N GLN A 149 -1.53 -16.02 -15.75
CA GLN A 149 -1.40 -17.06 -16.77
C GLN A 149 -2.40 -18.22 -16.55
N ASN A 150 -2.70 -18.55 -15.29
CA ASN A 150 -3.70 -19.54 -14.94
C ASN A 150 -5.13 -19.02 -15.20
N PHE A 151 -5.40 -17.74 -14.94
CA PHE A 151 -6.66 -17.06 -15.32
C PHE A 151 -6.92 -17.18 -16.82
N LEU A 152 -5.93 -16.88 -17.66
CA LEU A 152 -6.06 -17.01 -19.12
C LEU A 152 -6.36 -18.46 -19.55
N ARG A 153 -5.91 -19.46 -18.78
CA ARG A 153 -6.10 -20.89 -19.07
C ARG A 153 -7.30 -21.53 -18.38
N ASP A 154 -8.06 -20.80 -17.56
CA ASP A 154 -9.14 -21.33 -16.71
C ASP A 154 -8.63 -22.39 -15.68
N GLU A 155 -7.43 -22.17 -15.11
CA GLU A 155 -6.75 -23.11 -14.20
C GLU A 155 -6.65 -22.59 -12.75
N GLU A 156 -6.72 -23.49 -11.76
CA GLU A 156 -6.46 -23.16 -10.35
C GLU A 156 -4.99 -23.37 -9.95
N PRO A 157 -4.42 -22.56 -9.05
CA PRO A 157 -4.99 -21.33 -8.51
C PRO A 157 -4.88 -20.18 -9.52
N GLY A 158 -5.90 -19.33 -9.62
CA GLY A 158 -5.83 -18.09 -10.41
C GLY A 158 -7.05 -17.84 -11.31
N ARG A 159 -7.77 -18.89 -11.69
CA ARG A 159 -8.97 -18.86 -12.54
C ARG A 159 -9.95 -17.74 -12.23
N GLY A 160 -10.19 -17.43 -10.96
CA GLY A 160 -11.15 -16.40 -10.53
C GLY A 160 -10.52 -15.22 -9.79
N TYR A 161 -9.22 -14.96 -9.96
CA TYR A 161 -8.50 -13.99 -9.13
C TYR A 161 -8.56 -12.56 -9.66
N PHE A 162 -8.99 -12.33 -10.90
CA PHE A 162 -8.93 -11.02 -11.54
C PHE A 162 -10.31 -10.45 -11.78
N PHE A 163 -10.45 -9.15 -11.57
CA PHE A 163 -11.71 -8.47 -11.82
C PHE A 163 -11.88 -8.25 -13.32
N THR A 164 -13.04 -8.66 -13.85
CA THR A 164 -13.43 -8.41 -15.24
C THR A 164 -14.69 -7.56 -15.29
N ALA A 165 -14.77 -6.64 -16.25
CA ALA A 165 -15.96 -5.85 -16.54
C ALA A 165 -16.23 -5.83 -18.05
N SER A 166 -17.47 -5.57 -18.46
CA SER A 166 -17.81 -5.35 -19.85
C SER A 166 -17.44 -3.93 -20.29
N PRO A 167 -16.96 -3.71 -21.53
CA PRO A 167 -16.84 -2.37 -22.11
C PRO A 167 -18.18 -1.60 -22.18
N ALA A 168 -19.32 -2.29 -22.03
CA ALA A 168 -20.64 -1.69 -21.99
C ALA A 168 -21.10 -1.31 -20.58
N ASP A 169 -20.35 -1.66 -19.53
CA ASP A 169 -20.68 -1.30 -18.15
C ASP A 169 -20.49 0.20 -17.91
N ASP A 170 -21.27 0.77 -16.98
CA ASP A 170 -21.07 2.16 -16.56
C ASP A 170 -19.89 2.25 -15.58
N LEU A 171 -18.76 2.71 -16.12
CA LEU A 171 -17.50 2.94 -15.40
C LEU A 171 -17.20 4.44 -15.25
N SER A 172 -18.16 5.32 -15.54
CA SER A 172 -17.94 6.77 -15.58
C SER A 172 -17.57 7.38 -14.23
N ALA A 173 -18.04 6.77 -13.13
CA ALA A 173 -17.76 7.22 -11.77
C ALA A 173 -16.40 6.76 -11.22
N VAL A 174 -15.71 5.81 -11.89
CA VAL A 174 -14.48 5.20 -11.37
C VAL A 174 -13.37 6.24 -11.27
N VAL A 175 -12.74 6.33 -10.09
CA VAL A 175 -11.58 7.21 -9.89
C VAL A 175 -10.36 6.60 -10.55
N ARG A 176 -9.69 7.35 -11.44
CA ARG A 176 -8.54 6.88 -12.21
C ARG A 176 -7.25 7.62 -11.83
N PRO A 177 -6.24 6.93 -11.27
CA PRO A 177 -4.97 7.57 -10.93
C PRO A 177 -4.05 7.79 -12.14
N ARG A 178 -4.33 7.11 -13.26
CA ARG A 178 -3.53 7.14 -14.49
C ARG A 178 -4.42 7.38 -15.71
N THR A 179 -3.80 7.83 -16.80
CA THR A 179 -4.48 8.13 -18.07
C THR A 179 -4.68 6.87 -18.95
N SER A 180 -3.93 5.80 -18.68
CA SER A 180 -3.99 4.49 -19.35
C SER A 180 -5.39 3.86 -19.26
N PRO A 181 -5.95 3.29 -20.36
CA PRO A 181 -7.30 2.72 -20.36
C PRO A 181 -7.55 1.76 -19.19
N LEU A 182 -8.75 1.85 -18.59
CA LEU A 182 -9.11 1.06 -17.42
C LEU A 182 -9.27 -0.43 -17.73
N LEU A 183 -9.78 -0.76 -18.91
CA LEU A 183 -10.03 -2.13 -19.33
C LEU A 183 -9.05 -2.55 -20.43
N ARG A 184 -8.56 -3.78 -20.30
CA ARG A 184 -7.74 -4.45 -21.32
C ARG A 184 -8.40 -5.74 -21.78
N ALA A 185 -8.67 -5.85 -23.09
CA ALA A 185 -9.11 -7.10 -23.70
C ALA A 185 -8.01 -8.16 -23.64
N VAL A 186 -8.38 -9.38 -23.28
CA VAL A 186 -7.49 -10.56 -23.23
C VAL A 186 -8.23 -11.81 -23.70
N ASP A 187 -7.52 -12.66 -24.43
CA ASP A 187 -8.03 -13.97 -24.84
C ASP A 187 -7.86 -14.97 -23.70
N THR A 188 -8.96 -15.57 -23.26
CA THR A 188 -8.97 -16.64 -22.25
C THR A 188 -9.50 -17.94 -22.85
N ALA A 189 -9.32 -19.06 -22.16
CA ALA A 189 -9.95 -20.33 -22.50
C ALA A 189 -11.49 -20.26 -22.55
N LEU A 190 -12.09 -19.26 -21.90
CA LEU A 190 -13.54 -19.00 -21.90
C LEU A 190 -13.98 -17.97 -22.95
N GLY A 191 -13.05 -17.45 -23.76
CA GLY A 191 -13.28 -16.39 -24.76
C GLY A 191 -12.63 -15.06 -24.38
N GLU A 192 -12.90 -14.02 -25.16
CA GLU A 192 -12.39 -12.68 -24.88
C GLU A 192 -13.02 -12.13 -23.59
N GLN A 193 -12.18 -11.67 -22.67
CA GLN A 193 -12.58 -10.99 -21.44
C GLN A 193 -11.86 -9.65 -21.32
N HIS A 194 -12.42 -8.74 -20.54
CA HIS A 194 -11.84 -7.41 -20.32
C HIS A 194 -11.45 -7.28 -18.85
N VAL A 195 -10.14 -7.33 -18.59
CA VAL A 195 -9.58 -7.27 -17.24
C VAL A 195 -9.41 -5.83 -16.79
N TRP A 196 -9.60 -5.59 -15.49
CA TRP A 196 -9.48 -4.28 -14.87
C TRP A 196 -8.01 -3.94 -14.59
N CYS A 197 -7.59 -2.73 -14.96
CA CYS A 197 -6.22 -2.24 -14.89
C CYS A 197 -6.22 -0.78 -14.38
N THR A 198 -6.19 -0.59 -13.06
CA THR A 198 -6.29 0.73 -12.43
C THR A 198 -5.05 1.60 -12.70
N PHE A 199 -3.86 0.98 -12.74
CA PHE A 199 -2.58 1.68 -12.83
C PHE A 199 -1.90 1.50 -14.21
N GLY A 200 -2.09 0.36 -14.86
CA GLY A 200 -1.56 0.11 -16.19
C GLY A 200 -1.85 -1.30 -16.66
N HIS A 201 -1.69 -1.55 -17.95
CA HIS A 201 -2.03 -2.83 -18.56
C HIS A 201 -1.20 -4.03 -18.09
N ASP A 202 -0.02 -3.79 -17.50
CA ASP A 202 0.80 -4.82 -16.85
C ASP A 202 0.41 -5.05 -15.39
N GLN A 203 -0.38 -4.16 -14.78
CA GLN A 203 -0.87 -4.25 -13.41
C GLN A 203 -2.37 -4.59 -13.43
N VAL A 204 -2.67 -5.88 -13.34
CA VAL A 204 -4.05 -6.38 -13.43
C VAL A 204 -4.65 -6.50 -12.03
N ASP A 205 -5.78 -5.83 -11.83
CA ASP A 205 -6.45 -5.77 -10.54
C ASP A 205 -7.05 -7.12 -10.13
N LEU A 206 -6.83 -7.46 -8.87
CA LEU A 206 -7.35 -8.65 -8.23
C LEU A 206 -8.81 -8.43 -7.78
N ASP A 207 -9.59 -9.51 -7.77
CA ASP A 207 -11.00 -9.51 -7.36
C ASP A 207 -11.16 -10.02 -5.93
N PHE A 208 -11.16 -9.10 -4.97
CA PHE A 208 -11.35 -9.43 -3.54
C PHE A 208 -12.76 -9.91 -3.20
N ARG A 209 -13.73 -9.84 -4.13
CA ARG A 209 -15.04 -10.52 -3.99
C ARG A 209 -14.88 -12.03 -3.98
N ASN A 210 -13.79 -12.55 -4.56
CA ASN A 210 -13.40 -13.94 -4.44
C ASN A 210 -12.63 -14.17 -3.11
N PRO A 211 -13.18 -14.93 -2.15
CA PRO A 211 -12.54 -15.17 -0.86
C PRO A 211 -11.24 -15.97 -0.95
N GLU A 212 -10.98 -16.67 -2.06
CA GLU A 212 -9.68 -17.32 -2.29
C GLU A 212 -8.55 -16.30 -2.43
N VAL A 213 -8.82 -15.11 -2.98
CA VAL A 213 -7.82 -14.03 -3.06
C VAL A 213 -7.44 -13.57 -1.66
N LEU A 214 -8.43 -13.37 -0.77
CA LEU A 214 -8.17 -13.04 0.63
C LEU A 214 -7.34 -14.14 1.33
N CYS A 215 -7.59 -15.41 1.04
CA CYS A 215 -6.80 -16.53 1.58
C CYS A 215 -5.33 -16.46 1.09
N GLN A 216 -5.09 -16.19 -0.19
CA GLN A 216 -3.73 -16.04 -0.72
C GLN A 216 -2.97 -14.92 -0.02
N PHE A 217 -3.58 -13.74 0.11
CA PHE A 217 -2.95 -12.60 0.78
C PHE A 217 -2.75 -12.82 2.27
N THR A 218 -3.63 -13.57 2.92
CA THR A 218 -3.43 -14.01 4.31
C THR A 218 -2.21 -14.92 4.45
N SER A 219 -2.02 -15.86 3.50
CA SER A 219 -0.83 -16.71 3.47
C SER A 219 0.45 -15.91 3.22
N ILE A 220 0.41 -14.94 2.30
CA ILE A 220 1.56 -14.05 2.00
C ILE A 220 1.92 -13.22 3.23
N LEU A 221 0.91 -12.67 3.91
CA LEU A 221 1.09 -11.91 5.15
C LEU A 221 1.78 -12.75 6.23
N ARG A 222 1.33 -14.00 6.43
CA ARG A 222 2.00 -14.93 7.35
C ARG A 222 3.45 -15.17 6.95
N HIS A 223 3.71 -15.38 5.65
CA HIS A 223 5.06 -15.61 5.14
C HIS A 223 5.98 -14.41 5.39
N TYR A 224 5.50 -13.18 5.25
CA TYR A 224 6.28 -11.97 5.54
C TYR A 224 6.62 -11.87 7.02
N LEU A 225 5.64 -12.11 7.90
CA LEU A 225 5.85 -12.12 9.34
C LEU A 225 6.87 -13.20 9.76
N ASP A 226 6.81 -14.39 9.16
CA ASP A 226 7.79 -15.47 9.39
C ASP A 226 9.20 -15.08 8.99
N ASN A 227 9.34 -14.22 7.99
CA ASN A 227 10.60 -13.73 7.48
C ASN A 227 11.10 -12.44 8.16
N GLY A 228 10.48 -12.06 9.28
CA GLY A 228 10.94 -10.96 10.12
C GLY A 228 10.39 -9.59 9.72
N VAL A 229 9.61 -9.48 8.64
CA VAL A 229 8.90 -8.23 8.32
C VAL A 229 8.05 -7.83 9.52
N ARG A 230 8.26 -6.62 10.00
CA ARG A 230 7.54 -6.06 11.14
C ARG A 230 6.45 -5.10 10.68
N VAL A 231 6.72 -4.30 9.67
CA VAL A 231 5.76 -3.32 9.15
C VAL A 231 5.32 -3.70 7.74
N ILE A 232 4.02 -3.87 7.53
CA ILE A 232 3.47 -4.19 6.22
C ILE A 232 2.81 -2.93 5.64
N ARG A 233 3.34 -2.45 4.51
CA ARG A 233 2.75 -1.36 3.73
C ARG A 233 1.72 -1.93 2.77
N LEU A 234 0.45 -1.56 2.98
CA LEU A 234 -0.67 -1.93 2.11
C LEU A 234 -0.70 -0.95 0.94
N ASP A 235 -0.12 -1.39 -0.18
CA ASP A 235 -0.01 -0.60 -1.40
C ASP A 235 -1.34 -0.60 -2.18
N ALA A 236 -1.70 0.57 -2.72
CA ALA A 236 -2.93 0.78 -3.50
C ALA A 236 -4.22 0.28 -2.81
N ILE A 237 -4.22 0.20 -1.46
CA ILE A 237 -5.30 -0.39 -0.68
C ILE A 237 -6.66 0.27 -0.94
N ALA A 238 -6.67 1.58 -1.24
CA ALA A 238 -7.89 2.32 -1.51
C ALA A 238 -8.72 1.77 -2.69
N PHE A 239 -8.09 1.06 -3.62
CA PHE A 239 -8.72 0.51 -4.83
C PHE A 239 -9.14 -0.96 -4.68
N LEU A 240 -8.95 -1.58 -3.50
CA LEU A 240 -9.10 -3.02 -3.30
C LEU A 240 -10.43 -3.59 -3.80
N TRP A 241 -11.54 -2.92 -3.48
CA TRP A 241 -12.89 -3.36 -3.82
C TRP A 241 -13.47 -2.60 -5.00
N LYS A 242 -14.16 -3.31 -5.90
CA LYS A 242 -14.74 -2.76 -7.12
C LYS A 242 -16.25 -3.04 -7.17
N GLU A 243 -17.01 -1.98 -7.43
CA GLU A 243 -18.46 -2.03 -7.59
C GLU A 243 -18.87 -1.12 -8.75
N LEU A 244 -19.57 -1.69 -9.74
CA LEU A 244 -20.00 -0.96 -10.94
C LEU A 244 -20.90 0.22 -10.56
N GLY A 245 -20.74 1.37 -11.24
CA GLY A 245 -21.47 2.60 -10.92
C GLY A 245 -20.99 3.33 -9.65
N SER A 246 -19.91 2.87 -9.01
CA SER A 246 -19.28 3.54 -7.86
C SER A 246 -17.90 4.12 -8.21
N THR A 247 -17.31 4.85 -7.26
CA THR A 247 -15.93 5.36 -7.40
C THR A 247 -14.86 4.27 -7.41
N CYS A 248 -15.18 3.06 -6.92
CA CYS A 248 -14.21 1.98 -6.66
C CYS A 248 -13.00 2.45 -5.83
N LEU A 249 -13.22 3.45 -4.96
CA LEU A 249 -12.21 4.04 -4.10
C LEU A 249 -12.75 4.13 -2.67
N ASN A 250 -12.01 3.62 -1.69
CA ASN A 250 -12.35 3.66 -0.26
C ASN A 250 -13.73 3.06 0.08
N LEU A 251 -14.14 2.02 -0.65
CA LEU A 251 -15.42 1.37 -0.38
C LEU A 251 -15.44 0.74 1.02
N PRO A 252 -16.61 0.59 1.67
CA PRO A 252 -16.70 0.04 3.03
C PRO A 252 -16.03 -1.34 3.19
N GLN A 253 -16.11 -2.19 2.17
CA GLN A 253 -15.47 -3.51 2.15
C GLN A 253 -13.95 -3.40 2.17
N THR A 254 -13.36 -2.38 1.53
CA THR A 254 -11.92 -2.10 1.62
C THR A 254 -11.50 -1.82 3.06
N HIS A 255 -12.20 -0.92 3.74
CA HIS A 255 -11.94 -0.61 5.15
C HIS A 255 -12.07 -1.86 6.03
N GLU A 256 -13.08 -2.68 5.78
CA GLU A 256 -13.30 -3.90 6.55
C GLU A 256 -12.22 -4.96 6.33
N VAL A 257 -11.70 -5.09 5.11
CA VAL A 257 -10.52 -5.94 4.85
C VAL A 257 -9.32 -5.44 5.67
N VAL A 258 -9.08 -4.12 5.75
CA VAL A 258 -7.99 -3.59 6.60
C VAL A 258 -8.18 -3.95 8.08
N ARG A 259 -9.42 -3.87 8.62
CA ARG A 259 -9.74 -4.28 10.00
C ARG A 259 -9.48 -5.77 10.23
N LEU A 260 -9.85 -6.61 9.26
CA LEU A 260 -9.61 -8.04 9.30
C LEU A 260 -8.10 -8.33 9.30
N LEU A 261 -7.35 -7.74 8.37
CA LEU A 261 -5.90 -7.92 8.29
C LEU A 261 -5.21 -7.47 9.58
N ARG A 262 -5.59 -6.31 10.15
CA ARG A 262 -5.07 -5.88 11.45
C ARG A 262 -5.36 -6.90 12.54
N THR A 263 -6.60 -7.37 12.62
CA THR A 263 -7.00 -8.37 13.61
C THR A 263 -6.13 -9.62 13.48
N LEU A 264 -5.88 -10.13 12.27
CA LEU A 264 -5.01 -11.29 12.07
C LEU A 264 -3.54 -11.01 12.43
N VAL A 265 -3.01 -9.85 12.05
CA VAL A 265 -1.60 -9.46 12.29
C VAL A 265 -1.32 -9.26 13.77
N GLU A 266 -2.17 -8.52 14.50
CA GLU A 266 -1.98 -8.26 15.93
C GLU A 266 -1.95 -9.56 16.75
N HIS A 267 -2.71 -10.59 16.35
CA HIS A 267 -2.72 -11.89 17.04
C HIS A 267 -1.54 -12.77 16.61
N ALA A 268 -1.02 -12.62 15.39
CA ALA A 268 0.14 -13.38 14.91
C ALA A 268 1.46 -12.82 15.45
N ARG A 269 1.57 -11.50 15.55
CA ARG A 269 2.75 -10.78 16.02
C ARG A 269 2.34 -9.44 16.62
N ALA A 270 2.39 -9.33 17.95
CA ALA A 270 1.86 -8.18 18.68
C ALA A 270 2.56 -6.84 18.36
N ASP A 271 3.83 -6.86 17.96
CA ASP A 271 4.62 -5.67 17.60
C ASP A 271 4.58 -5.33 16.09
N ALA A 272 3.85 -6.11 15.29
CA ALA A 272 3.74 -5.88 13.85
C ALA A 272 2.75 -4.75 13.54
N LEU A 273 3.07 -3.97 12.52
CA LEU A 273 2.32 -2.77 12.14
C LEU A 273 1.77 -2.90 10.72
N LEU A 274 0.61 -2.30 10.51
CA LEU A 274 0.02 -2.10 9.20
C LEU A 274 0.04 -0.61 8.89
N ILE A 275 0.60 -0.25 7.74
CA ILE A 275 0.56 1.11 7.23
C ILE A 275 -0.20 1.14 5.91
N THR A 276 -1.15 2.05 5.79
CA THR A 276 -1.87 2.27 4.52
C THR A 276 -1.21 3.40 3.75
N GLU A 277 -0.93 3.17 2.48
CA GLU A 277 -0.57 4.23 1.57
C GLU A 277 -1.81 4.68 0.80
N THR A 278 -2.30 5.89 1.11
CA THR A 278 -3.38 6.53 0.36
C THR A 278 -3.06 7.98 0.06
N ASN A 279 -2.63 8.25 -1.18
CA ASN A 279 -2.38 9.60 -1.70
C ASN A 279 -3.69 10.33 -2.06
N ILE A 280 -4.53 10.57 -1.05
CA ILE A 280 -5.86 11.18 -1.14
C ILE A 280 -6.02 12.33 -0.13
N PRO A 281 -7.04 13.21 -0.26
CA PRO A 281 -7.26 14.31 0.68
C PRO A 281 -7.34 13.84 2.14
N ASN A 282 -6.84 14.67 3.07
CA ASN A 282 -6.59 14.29 4.46
C ASN A 282 -7.75 13.55 5.15
N ARG A 283 -9.00 13.99 4.98
CA ARG A 283 -10.14 13.36 5.68
C ARG A 283 -10.36 11.91 5.27
N GLU A 284 -10.11 11.58 4.01
CA GLU A 284 -10.26 10.22 3.51
C GLU A 284 -9.07 9.35 3.94
N ASN A 285 -7.85 9.89 3.95
CA ASN A 285 -6.70 9.15 4.46
C ASN A 285 -6.84 8.85 5.97
N LEU A 286 -7.38 9.81 6.74
CA LEU A 286 -7.64 9.63 8.18
C LEU A 286 -8.70 8.57 8.50
N SER A 287 -9.61 8.25 7.58
CA SER A 287 -10.61 7.21 7.84
C SER A 287 -9.99 5.83 7.98
N TYR A 288 -8.79 5.60 7.43
CA TYR A 288 -8.02 4.37 7.61
C TYR A 288 -7.44 4.16 9.01
N PHE A 289 -7.58 5.11 9.93
CA PHE A 289 -7.41 4.79 11.35
C PHE A 289 -8.61 4.04 11.94
N GLY A 290 -9.79 4.16 11.31
CA GLY A 290 -11.06 3.69 11.85
C GLY A 290 -11.29 4.25 13.25
N ASN A 291 -11.71 3.40 14.18
CA ASN A 291 -11.74 3.68 15.61
C ASN A 291 -10.52 3.05 16.29
N ALA A 292 -9.33 3.40 15.80
CA ALA A 292 -8.05 2.77 16.13
C ALA A 292 -7.99 1.26 15.85
N ASN A 293 -8.81 0.76 14.93
CA ASN A 293 -8.96 -0.68 14.62
C ASN A 293 -8.70 -1.04 13.16
N GLU A 294 -8.18 -0.11 12.35
CA GLU A 294 -7.79 -0.32 10.95
C GLU A 294 -6.28 -0.27 10.76
N ALA A 295 -5.69 0.71 10.08
CA ALA A 295 -4.25 0.84 9.99
C ALA A 295 -3.65 1.25 11.34
N HIS A 296 -2.44 0.78 11.63
CA HIS A 296 -1.65 1.30 12.74
C HIS A 296 -1.09 2.67 12.35
N CYS A 297 -0.64 2.83 11.12
CA CYS A 297 -0.16 4.11 10.62
C CYS A 297 -0.76 4.47 9.27
N VAL A 298 -0.84 5.77 9.00
CA VAL A 298 -1.22 6.29 7.67
C VAL A 298 -0.14 7.26 7.19
N TYR A 299 0.21 7.20 5.91
CA TYR A 299 1.15 8.15 5.31
C TYR A 299 0.63 9.58 5.40
N ASN A 300 1.48 10.51 5.80
CA ASN A 300 1.09 11.91 5.94
C ASN A 300 1.35 12.72 4.67
N PHE A 301 0.61 12.42 3.59
CA PHE A 301 0.92 12.96 2.26
C PHE A 301 0.75 14.47 2.08
N SER A 302 0.03 15.17 2.95
CA SER A 302 0.00 16.63 2.89
C SER A 302 1.31 17.27 3.38
N LEU A 303 2.15 16.54 4.13
CA LEU A 303 3.39 17.10 4.68
C LEU A 303 4.43 17.44 3.59
N PRO A 304 4.81 16.54 2.67
CA PRO A 304 5.81 16.86 1.63
C PRO A 304 5.53 18.13 0.81
N PRO A 305 4.35 18.31 0.16
CA PRO A 305 4.11 19.48 -0.68
C PRO A 305 4.06 20.77 0.13
N LEU A 306 3.49 20.75 1.34
CA LEU A 306 3.46 21.94 2.21
C LEU A 306 4.85 22.30 2.73
N LEU A 307 5.68 21.31 3.04
CA LEU A 307 7.05 21.53 3.48
C LEU A 307 7.88 22.19 2.37
N VAL A 308 7.83 21.66 1.14
CA VAL A 308 8.54 22.26 0.00
C VAL A 308 7.99 23.65 -0.29
N ASN A 309 6.68 23.85 -0.31
CA ASN A 309 6.08 25.17 -0.49
C ASN A 309 6.57 26.17 0.56
N THR A 310 6.62 25.78 1.83
CA THR A 310 7.11 26.64 2.90
C THR A 310 8.58 27.00 2.74
N LEU A 311 9.43 26.06 2.33
CA LEU A 311 10.85 26.32 2.12
C LEU A 311 11.10 27.24 0.91
N VAL A 312 10.37 27.04 -0.18
CA VAL A 312 10.50 27.82 -1.42
C VAL A 312 9.97 29.25 -1.25
N THR A 313 8.83 29.41 -0.58
CA THR A 313 8.19 30.73 -0.40
C THR A 313 8.71 31.50 0.81
N GLY A 314 9.35 30.82 1.77
CA GLY A 314 9.69 31.39 3.07
C GLY A 314 8.47 31.62 3.98
N ASP A 315 7.28 31.08 3.64
CA ASP A 315 6.05 31.23 4.42
C ASP A 315 5.54 29.88 4.98
N CYS A 316 5.44 29.79 6.30
CA CYS A 316 4.96 28.60 7.00
C CYS A 316 3.45 28.63 7.32
N SER A 317 2.71 29.64 6.86
CA SER A 317 1.30 29.84 7.22
C SER A 317 0.44 28.62 6.89
N HIS A 318 0.56 28.08 5.68
CA HIS A 318 -0.18 26.89 5.25
C HIS A 318 0.20 25.64 6.03
N LEU A 319 1.50 25.37 6.18
CA LEU A 319 2.00 24.24 6.96
C LEU A 319 1.50 24.30 8.41
N LYS A 320 1.59 25.48 9.05
CA LYS A 320 1.13 25.70 10.42
C LYS A 320 -0.38 25.52 10.55
N ASN A 321 -1.16 26.12 9.66
CA ASN A 321 -2.62 26.01 9.70
C ASN A 321 -3.07 24.55 9.53
N TRP A 322 -2.45 23.83 8.59
CA TRP A 322 -2.71 22.41 8.39
C TRP A 322 -2.33 21.58 9.62
N MET A 323 -1.13 21.76 10.19
CA MET A 323 -0.70 21.04 11.41
C MET A 323 -1.67 21.28 12.58
N MET A 324 -2.15 22.51 12.76
CA MET A 324 -3.11 22.85 13.81
C MET A 324 -4.52 22.28 13.56
N SER A 325 -4.84 21.90 12.33
CA SER A 325 -6.11 21.29 11.95
C SER A 325 -6.13 19.76 12.09
N MET A 326 -4.95 19.13 12.15
CA MET A 326 -4.83 17.68 12.22
C MET A 326 -5.24 17.17 13.62
N PRO A 327 -6.15 16.19 13.70
CA PRO A 327 -6.49 15.59 14.98
C PRO A 327 -5.26 14.85 15.55
N PRO A 328 -5.10 14.77 16.88
CA PRO A 328 -4.10 13.88 17.46
C PRO A 328 -4.41 12.44 17.07
N ALA A 329 -3.37 11.66 16.75
CA ALA A 329 -3.52 10.23 16.53
C ALA A 329 -4.04 9.56 17.81
N GLN A 330 -4.93 8.59 17.65
CA GLN A 330 -5.47 7.82 18.77
C GLN A 330 -4.38 6.88 19.32
N GLY A 331 -4.54 6.40 20.56
CA GLY A 331 -3.64 5.37 21.09
C GLY A 331 -3.64 4.14 20.18
N GLY A 332 -2.47 3.57 19.91
CA GLY A 332 -2.30 2.48 18.95
C GLY A 332 -2.37 2.92 17.49
N THR A 333 -2.33 4.23 17.19
CA THR A 333 -2.17 4.73 15.82
C THR A 333 -1.14 5.85 15.68
N CYS A 334 -0.63 6.05 14.46
CA CYS A 334 0.44 7.02 14.17
C CYS A 334 0.33 7.66 12.78
N TYR A 335 0.78 8.91 12.66
CA TYR A 335 1.06 9.51 11.36
C TYR A 335 2.47 9.10 10.92
N PHE A 336 2.59 8.51 9.73
CA PHE A 336 3.88 8.26 9.12
C PHE A 336 4.32 9.50 8.34
N ASN A 337 5.12 10.34 9.01
CA ASN A 337 5.65 11.56 8.43
C ASN A 337 6.84 11.24 7.52
N PHE A 338 6.82 11.78 6.30
CA PHE A 338 7.87 11.60 5.31
C PHE A 338 8.04 12.90 4.52
N ILE A 339 9.15 13.01 3.79
CA ILE A 339 9.55 14.24 3.07
C ILE A 339 9.47 14.08 1.54
N ALA A 340 9.58 12.86 1.03
CA ALA A 340 9.38 12.47 -0.36
C ALA A 340 9.22 10.94 -0.43
N SER A 341 8.47 10.43 -1.41
CA SER A 341 8.37 8.99 -1.70
C SER A 341 9.07 8.66 -3.02
N HIS A 342 9.06 7.37 -3.39
CA HIS A 342 9.55 6.89 -4.68
C HIS A 342 8.71 7.41 -5.86
N ASP A 343 7.42 7.72 -5.63
CA ASP A 343 6.54 8.36 -6.63
C ASP A 343 6.72 9.89 -6.71
N GLY A 344 7.52 10.47 -5.81
CA GLY A 344 7.74 11.91 -5.71
C GLY A 344 6.88 12.62 -4.66
N ILE A 345 6.53 13.87 -4.93
CA ILE A 345 5.73 14.74 -4.04
C ILE A 345 4.31 14.83 -4.58
N GLY A 346 3.37 14.16 -3.89
CA GLY A 346 1.95 14.16 -4.26
C GLY A 346 1.30 15.54 -4.13
N LEU A 347 0.55 15.95 -5.14
CA LEU A 347 -0.13 17.25 -5.21
C LEU A 347 -1.60 17.18 -4.81
N ARG A 348 -2.25 16.01 -4.97
CA ARG A 348 -3.66 15.82 -4.57
C ARG A 348 -3.89 16.18 -3.09
N PRO A 349 -3.02 15.82 -2.14
CA PRO A 349 -3.22 16.14 -0.72
C PRO A 349 -2.94 17.61 -0.37
N ALA A 350 -2.43 18.41 -1.30
CA ALA A 350 -2.33 19.86 -1.17
C ALA A 350 -3.58 20.60 -1.68
N GLU A 351 -4.49 19.90 -2.40
CA GLU A 351 -5.73 20.49 -2.91
C GLU A 351 -6.62 20.97 -1.74
N GLY A 352 -7.03 22.23 -1.80
CA GLY A 352 -7.80 22.87 -0.73
C GLY A 352 -6.96 23.34 0.47
N LEU A 353 -5.66 23.03 0.50
CA LEU A 353 -4.70 23.61 1.45
C LEU A 353 -3.93 24.77 0.81
N LEU A 354 -3.54 24.63 -0.45
CA LEU A 354 -2.98 25.70 -1.27
C LEU A 354 -4.03 26.19 -2.27
N SER A 355 -3.96 27.47 -2.64
CA SER A 355 -4.74 27.99 -3.77
C SER A 355 -4.24 27.38 -5.09
N GLU A 356 -5.06 27.39 -6.14
CA GLU A 356 -4.64 26.87 -7.44
C GLU A 356 -3.46 27.70 -8.00
N GLU A 357 -3.43 29.01 -7.77
CA GLU A 357 -2.32 29.88 -8.14
C GLU A 357 -1.02 29.50 -7.40
N GLU A 358 -1.11 29.23 -6.10
CA GLU A 358 0.04 28.79 -5.29
C GLU A 358 0.56 27.42 -5.74
N LEU A 359 -0.36 26.49 -6.06
CA LEU A 359 -0.01 25.17 -6.56
C LEU A 359 0.70 25.26 -7.92
N GLN A 360 0.18 26.06 -8.85
CA GLN A 360 0.81 26.28 -10.16
C GLN A 360 2.17 26.97 -10.04
N ALA A 361 2.31 27.92 -9.12
CA ALA A 361 3.60 28.57 -8.84
C ALA A 361 4.62 27.55 -8.31
N LEU A 362 4.24 26.72 -7.33
CA LEU A 362 5.09 25.65 -6.80
C LEU A 362 5.53 24.69 -7.92
N ILE A 363 4.59 24.21 -8.74
CA ILE A 363 4.88 23.30 -9.85
C ILE A 363 5.87 23.94 -10.83
N HIS A 364 5.62 25.19 -11.23
CA HIS A 364 6.49 25.91 -12.14
C HIS A 364 7.90 26.08 -11.57
N THR A 365 8.04 26.45 -10.30
CA THR A 365 9.34 26.57 -9.64
C THR A 365 10.07 25.23 -9.59
N MET A 366 9.39 24.13 -9.28
CA MET A 366 10.01 22.81 -9.28
C MET A 366 10.48 22.40 -10.68
N GLN A 367 9.73 22.73 -11.73
CA GLN A 367 10.17 22.52 -13.12
C GLN A 367 11.40 23.35 -13.48
N VAL A 368 11.46 24.62 -13.04
CA VAL A 368 12.64 25.48 -13.21
C VAL A 368 13.87 24.90 -12.51
N PHE A 369 13.68 24.24 -11.37
CA PHE A 369 14.75 23.55 -10.64
C PHE A 369 15.15 22.20 -11.26
N GLY A 370 14.50 21.79 -12.35
CA GLY A 370 14.79 20.55 -13.08
C GLY A 370 13.91 19.36 -12.70
N GLY A 371 12.85 19.59 -11.92
CA GLY A 371 11.85 18.58 -11.59
C GLY A 371 10.92 18.24 -12.75
N HIS A 372 10.37 17.03 -12.72
CA HIS A 372 9.36 16.55 -13.66
C HIS A 372 7.99 16.45 -13.00
N VAL A 373 6.91 16.48 -13.80
CA VAL A 373 5.53 16.44 -13.28
C VAL A 373 4.77 15.30 -13.95
N SER A 374 4.16 14.43 -13.14
CA SER A 374 3.21 13.41 -13.61
C SER A 374 1.78 13.97 -13.60
N TYR A 375 0.88 13.36 -14.38
CA TYR A 375 -0.50 13.84 -14.55
C TYR A 375 -1.52 12.72 -14.36
N ARG A 376 -2.70 13.09 -13.84
CA ARG A 376 -3.89 12.22 -13.71
C ARG A 376 -5.03 12.72 -14.61
N ALA A 377 -5.89 11.80 -15.04
CA ALA A 377 -7.09 12.12 -15.80
C ALA A 377 -8.23 12.61 -14.90
N LEU A 378 -8.95 13.64 -15.32
CA LEU A 378 -10.21 14.10 -14.73
C LEU A 378 -11.42 13.54 -15.49
N GLU A 379 -12.60 13.57 -14.86
CA GLU A 379 -13.89 13.15 -15.46
C GLU A 379 -14.23 13.90 -16.75
N ASP A 380 -13.76 15.15 -16.89
CA ASP A 380 -13.99 15.98 -18.07
C ASP A 380 -12.95 15.78 -19.18
N GLY A 381 -12.06 14.79 -19.03
CA GLY A 381 -11.01 14.47 -20.00
C GLY A 381 -9.79 15.40 -19.98
N ARG A 382 -9.70 16.34 -19.03
CA ARG A 382 -8.50 17.15 -18.82
C ARG A 382 -7.50 16.43 -17.91
N ASP A 383 -6.22 16.74 -18.12
CA ASP A 383 -5.15 16.27 -17.24
C ASP A 383 -4.89 17.28 -16.11
N LYS A 384 -4.71 16.78 -14.88
CA LYS A 384 -4.28 17.59 -13.73
C LYS A 384 -2.94 17.10 -13.19
N PRO A 385 -2.01 17.99 -12.83
CA PRO A 385 -0.77 17.59 -12.14
C PRO A 385 -1.04 16.67 -10.94
N TYR A 386 -0.24 15.62 -10.83
CA TYR A 386 -0.42 14.57 -9.83
C TYR A 386 0.77 14.50 -8.86
N GLU A 387 2.00 14.34 -9.35
CA GLU A 387 3.22 14.35 -8.54
C GLU A 387 4.33 15.20 -9.14
N ILE A 388 5.14 15.79 -8.25
CA ILE A 388 6.40 16.44 -8.61
C ILE A 388 7.54 15.46 -8.30
N ASN A 389 8.31 15.13 -9.34
CA ASN A 389 9.47 14.26 -9.28
C ASN A 389 10.75 15.10 -9.28
N ILE A 390 11.30 15.31 -8.09
CA ILE A 390 12.52 16.09 -7.87
C ILE A 390 13.22 15.59 -6.61
N ALA A 391 14.56 15.57 -6.61
CA ALA A 391 15.31 15.31 -5.39
C ALA A 391 15.17 16.48 -4.42
N LEU A 392 15.06 16.21 -3.12
CA LEU A 392 14.86 17.27 -2.12
C LEU A 392 15.98 18.32 -2.13
N PHE A 393 17.22 17.94 -2.41
CA PHE A 393 18.33 18.89 -2.55
C PHE A 393 18.15 19.83 -3.75
N ASP A 394 17.63 19.33 -4.87
CA ASP A 394 17.38 20.15 -6.06
C ASP A 394 16.14 21.03 -5.89
N ALA A 395 15.15 20.58 -5.10
CA ALA A 395 13.95 21.36 -4.77
C ALA A 395 14.24 22.63 -3.94
N LEU A 396 15.46 22.77 -3.39
CA LEU A 396 15.86 23.85 -2.50
C LEU A 396 16.96 24.76 -3.08
N ARG A 397 17.05 24.84 -4.42
CA ARG A 397 18.07 25.62 -5.14
C ARG A 397 17.93 27.13 -5.05
#